data_AF-A0AAD5BSV3-F1
#
_entry.id   AF-A0AAD5BSV3-F1
#
_cell.length_a   1.000
_cell.length_b   1.000
_cell.length_c   1.000
_cell.angle_alpha   90.00
_cell.angle_beta   90.00
_cell.angle_gamma   90.00
#
_symmetry.space_group_name_H-M   'P 1'
#
loop_
_entity.id
_entity.type
_entity.pdbx_description
1 polymer ?
#
loop_
_entity_poly.entity_id
_entity_poly.type
_entity_poly.pdbx_seq_one_letter_code
_entity_poly.pdbx_strand_id
1 'polypeptide(L)'
;MHEMVPGKRFDRYHELGQEAFGEKLGLYIVVPQQLICEVGVNIVYMVTGGASLRKVHNTVCDTCPKIKLTYFIMIFASVHFVLSHLPNFNSISGVSLAAAVMSLT
;
A
#
# COMPACT_ATOMS: atom_id res chain seq x y z
N MET A 1 16.67 2.96 -13.50
CA MET A 1 15.85 3.38 -14.66
C MET A 1 16.76 4.13 -15.61
N HIS A 2 16.84 3.67 -16.86
CA HIS A 2 17.79 4.20 -17.84
C HIS A 2 17.27 5.54 -18.35
N GLU A 3 18.09 6.58 -18.33
CA GLU A 3 17.76 7.87 -18.93
C GLU A 3 17.53 7.65 -20.43
N MET A 4 16.28 7.83 -20.88
CA MET A 4 15.93 7.73 -22.31
C MET A 4 16.22 9.06 -23.04
N VAL A 5 16.48 10.15 -22.30
CA VAL A 5 16.81 11.50 -22.79
C VAL A 5 17.80 12.16 -21.82
N PRO A 6 18.88 12.80 -22.29
CA PRO A 6 19.81 13.50 -21.41
C PRO A 6 19.12 14.66 -20.68
N GLY A 7 19.14 14.64 -19.34
CA GLY A 7 18.72 15.77 -18.49
C GLY A 7 17.33 15.69 -17.87
N LYS A 8 16.53 14.62 -18.09
CA LYS A 8 15.20 14.49 -17.45
C LYS A 8 15.00 13.07 -16.92
N ARG A 9 14.92 12.96 -15.59
CA ARG A 9 14.69 11.70 -14.89
C ARG A 9 13.19 11.50 -14.69
N PHE A 10 12.62 10.55 -15.41
CA PHE A 10 11.21 10.18 -15.30
C PHE A 10 11.01 9.21 -14.14
N ASP A 11 10.88 9.74 -12.93
CA ASP A 11 10.67 8.92 -11.73
C ASP A 11 9.18 8.59 -11.51
N ARG A 12 8.24 9.25 -12.20
CA ARG A 12 6.80 9.05 -12.03
C ARG A 12 6.11 8.52 -13.28
N TYR A 13 5.19 7.57 -13.11
CA TYR A 13 4.43 6.94 -14.20
C TYR A 13 3.64 7.93 -15.06
N HIS A 14 3.15 9.03 -14.49
CA HIS A 14 2.46 10.06 -15.27
C HIS A 14 3.41 10.86 -16.17
N GLU A 15 4.66 11.09 -15.76
CA GLU A 15 5.66 11.80 -16.59
C GLU A 15 6.06 10.93 -17.80
N LEU A 16 6.20 9.61 -17.58
CA LEU A 16 6.37 8.62 -18.66
C LEU A 16 5.17 8.57 -19.61
N GLY A 17 3.95 8.63 -19.07
CA GLY A 17 2.73 8.70 -19.87
C GLY A 17 2.67 9.96 -20.73
N GLN A 18 3.08 11.10 -20.18
CA GLN A 18 3.09 12.39 -20.86
C GLN A 18 4.11 12.45 -22.01
N GLU A 19 5.27 11.81 -21.88
CA GLU A 19 6.23 11.71 -22.98
C GLU A 19 5.79 10.72 -24.07
N ALA A 20 5.19 9.59 -23.70
CA ALA A 20 4.79 8.56 -24.66
C ALA A 20 3.49 8.89 -25.43
N PHE A 21 2.54 9.58 -24.79
CA PHE A 21 1.20 9.82 -25.34
C PHE A 21 0.81 11.32 -25.39
N GLY A 22 1.70 12.23 -24.98
CA GLY A 22 1.46 13.68 -24.92
C GLY A 22 0.91 14.15 -23.56
N GLU A 23 1.13 15.43 -23.24
CA GLU A 23 0.88 16.04 -21.91
C GLU A 23 -0.53 15.81 -21.34
N LYS A 24 -1.55 15.78 -22.20
CA LYS A 24 -2.96 15.64 -21.78
C LYS A 24 -3.44 14.19 -21.82
N LEU A 25 -3.12 13.45 -22.89
CA LEU A 25 -3.58 12.07 -23.09
C LEU A 25 -2.88 11.08 -22.16
N GLY A 26 -1.57 11.24 -21.95
CA GLY A 26 -0.81 10.41 -21.02
C GLY A 26 -1.33 10.50 -19.58
N LEU A 27 -1.68 11.71 -19.14
CA LEU A 27 -2.19 11.95 -17.80
C LEU A 27 -3.60 11.35 -17.61
N TYR A 28 -4.48 11.48 -18.61
CA TYR A 28 -5.83 10.93 -18.57
C TYR A 28 -5.90 9.40 -18.64
N ILE A 29 -4.91 8.72 -19.20
CA ILE A 29 -4.89 7.26 -19.29
C ILE A 29 -4.21 6.65 -18.05
N VAL A 30 -3.05 7.20 -17.67
CA VAL A 30 -2.23 6.60 -16.62
C VAL A 30 -2.80 6.86 -15.22
N VAL A 31 -3.28 8.08 -14.95
CA VAL A 31 -3.76 8.44 -13.60
C VAL A 31 -4.98 7.63 -13.16
N PRO A 32 -6.03 7.43 -13.99
CA PRO A 32 -7.16 6.60 -13.59
C PRO A 32 -6.77 5.15 -13.35
N GLN A 33 -5.88 4.59 -14.18
CA GLN A 33 -5.42 3.21 -14.02
C GLN A 33 -4.63 3.05 -12.72
N GLN A 34 -3.73 3.99 -12.41
CA GLN A 34 -2.99 4.00 -11.15
C GLN A 34 -3.93 4.10 -9.95
N LEU A 35 -4.91 5.01 -10.00
CA LEU A 35 -5.85 5.22 -8.89
C LEU A 35 -6.72 3.99 -8.64
N ILE A 36 -7.23 3.33 -9.69
CA ILE A 36 -8.01 2.08 -9.55
C ILE A 36 -7.14 0.98 -8.92
N CYS A 37 -5.90 0.81 -9.40
CA CYS A 37 -4.99 -0.20 -8.85
C CYS A 37 -4.61 0.08 -7.39
N GLU A 38 -4.27 1.32 -7.04
CA GLU A 38 -3.89 1.70 -5.68
C GLU A 38 -5.06 1.52 -4.69
N VAL A 39 -6.26 1.96 -5.08
CA VAL A 39 -7.47 1.76 -4.26
C VAL A 39 -7.78 0.28 -4.09
N GLY A 40 -7.70 -0.49 -5.18
CA GLY A 40 -7.93 -1.95 -5.15
C GLY A 40 -6.94 -2.67 -4.23
N VAL A 41 -5.65 -2.38 -4.35
CA VAL A 41 -4.60 -2.95 -3.48
C VAL A 41 -4.84 -2.59 -2.02
N ASN A 42 -5.19 -1.34 -1.72
CA ASN A 42 -5.46 -0.92 -0.35
C ASN A 42 -6.62 -1.71 0.27
N ILE A 43 -7.72 -1.91 -0.47
CA ILE A 43 -8.86 -2.71 0.02
C ILE A 43 -8.45 -4.16 0.30
N VAL A 44 -7.72 -4.78 -0.65
CA VAL A 44 -7.27 -6.17 -0.50
C VAL A 44 -6.34 -6.33 0.71
N TYR A 45 -5.43 -5.38 0.93
CA TYR A 45 -4.53 -5.40 2.09
C TYR A 45 -5.28 -5.24 3.41
N MET A 46 -6.28 -4.36 3.48
CA MET A 46 -7.10 -4.19 4.67
C MET A 46 -7.88 -5.45 5.04
N VAL A 47 -8.50 -6.10 4.04
CA VAL A 47 -9.26 -7.35 4.24
C VAL A 47 -8.34 -8.51 4.61
N THR A 48 -7.22 -8.66 3.90
CA THR A 48 -6.25 -9.75 4.14
C THR A 48 -5.54 -9.58 5.49
N GLY A 49 -5.18 -8.35 5.85
CA GLY A 49 -4.61 -8.00 7.16
C GLY A 49 -5.58 -8.32 8.30
N GLY A 50 -6.85 -7.90 8.17
CA GLY A 50 -7.90 -8.22 9.14
C GLY A 50 -8.16 -9.73 9.27
N ALA A 51 -8.14 -10.47 8.16
CA ALA A 51 -8.27 -11.93 8.16
C ALA A 51 -7.09 -12.62 8.85
N SER A 52 -5.87 -12.12 8.63
CA SER A 52 -4.64 -12.63 9.24
C SER A 52 -4.64 -12.40 10.76
N LEU A 53 -5.01 -11.20 11.20
CA LEU A 53 -5.19 -10.86 12.63
C LEU A 53 -6.23 -11.75 13.30
N ARG A 54 -7.36 -12.01 12.63
CA ARG A 54 -8.39 -12.94 13.13
C ARG A 54 -7.83 -14.36 13.28
N LYS A 55 -7.01 -14.82 12.33
CA LYS A 55 -6.40 -16.16 12.39
C LYS A 55 -5.42 -16.26 13.57
N VAL A 56 -4.55 -15.28 13.76
CA VAL A 56 -3.64 -15.21 14.91
C VAL A 56 -4.41 -15.19 16.23
N HIS A 57 -5.47 -14.37 16.33
CA HIS A 57 -6.32 -14.32 17.52
C HIS A 57 -6.96 -15.68 17.83
N ASN A 58 -7.48 -16.38 16.82
CA ASN A 58 -8.06 -17.71 17.01
C ASN A 58 -7.00 -18.74 17.44
N THR A 59 -5.78 -18.67 16.91
CA THR A 59 -4.70 -19.59 17.28
C THR A 59 -4.16 -19.35 18.69
N VAL A 60 -4.15 -18.09 19.16
CA VAL A 60 -3.64 -17.75 20.51
C VAL A 60 -4.72 -17.95 21.59
N CYS A 61 -6.00 -17.80 21.24
CA CYS A 61 -7.12 -17.99 22.17
C CYS A 61 -8.24 -18.83 21.56
N ASP A 62 -8.13 -20.16 21.67
CA ASP A 62 -9.13 -21.12 21.19
C ASP A 62 -10.49 -20.99 21.92
N THR A 63 -10.51 -20.44 23.13
CA THR A 63 -11.71 -20.29 23.98
C THR A 63 -12.37 -18.90 23.91
N CYS A 64 -11.80 -17.96 23.15
CA CYS A 64 -12.33 -16.60 23.04
C CYS A 64 -13.59 -16.53 22.14
N PRO A 65 -14.50 -15.56 22.38
CA PRO A 65 -15.67 -15.38 21.53
C PRO A 65 -15.25 -15.04 20.09
N LYS A 66 -15.95 -15.64 19.13
CA LYS A 66 -15.70 -15.42 17.69
C LYS A 66 -16.12 -13.99 17.33
N ILE A 67 -15.16 -13.07 17.34
CA ILE A 67 -15.34 -11.70 16.90
C ILE A 67 -15.53 -11.66 15.37
N LYS A 68 -16.42 -10.78 14.88
CA LYS A 68 -16.63 -10.59 13.44
C LYS A 68 -15.36 -10.03 12.79
N LEU A 69 -15.05 -10.52 11.59
CA LEU A 69 -13.87 -10.09 10.81
C LEU A 69 -13.83 -8.57 10.59
N THR A 70 -14.99 -7.92 10.50
CA THR A 70 -15.14 -6.46 10.38
C THR A 70 -14.43 -5.68 11.49
N TYR A 71 -14.43 -6.18 12.72
CA TYR A 71 -13.74 -5.52 13.84
C TYR A 71 -12.22 -5.61 13.70
N PHE A 72 -11.69 -6.74 13.23
CA PHE A 72 -10.26 -6.88 12.95
C PHE A 72 -9.81 -5.99 11.78
N ILE A 73 -10.65 -5.83 10.76
CA ILE A 73 -10.39 -4.85 9.68
C ILE A 73 -10.36 -3.43 10.24
N MET A 74 -11.32 -3.04 11.09
CA MET A 74 -11.36 -1.71 11.72
C MET A 74 -10.12 -1.41 12.57
N ILE A 75 -9.63 -2.41 13.32
CA ILE A 75 -8.39 -2.29 14.10
C ILE A 75 -7.17 -2.12 13.19
N PHE A 76 -7.08 -2.92 12.11
CA PHE A 76 -5.98 -2.79 11.16
C PHE A 76 -6.02 -1.43 10.42
N ALA A 77 -7.24 -0.96 10.14
CA ALA A 77 -7.47 0.33 9.49
C ALA A 77 -7.12 1.53 10.38
N SER A 78 -7.40 1.46 11.69
CA SER A 78 -7.04 2.56 12.60
C SER A 78 -5.53 2.74 12.71
N VAL A 79 -4.76 1.65 12.72
CA VAL A 79 -3.29 1.72 12.68
C VAL A 79 -2.83 2.37 11.37
N HIS A 80 -3.37 1.97 10.22
CA HIS A 80 -3.05 2.59 8.92
C HIS A 80 -3.42 4.07 8.87
N PHE A 81 -4.54 4.46 9.50
CA PHE A 81 -4.99 5.85 9.56
C PHE A 81 -4.08 6.72 10.42
N VAL A 82 -3.59 6.20 11.55
CA VAL A 82 -2.60 6.92 12.38
C VAL A 82 -1.27 7.03 11.64
N LEU A 83 -0.84 5.96 10.97
CA LEU A 83 0.38 5.96 10.16
C LEU A 83 0.30 6.94 8.98
N SER A 84 -0.87 7.11 8.35
CA SER A 84 -1.05 8.07 7.25
C SER A 84 -1.04 9.53 7.71
N HIS A 85 -1.29 9.79 8.99
CA HIS A 85 -1.20 11.13 9.58
C HIS A 85 0.21 11.51 10.06
N LEU A 86 1.16 10.56 10.09
CA LEU A 86 2.54 10.85 10.45
C LEU A 86 3.27 11.47 9.23
N PRO A 87 3.74 12.72 9.31
CA PRO A 87 4.33 13.45 8.18
C PRO A 87 5.78 13.04 7.87
N ASN A 88 6.31 11.98 8.48
CA ASN A 88 7.75 11.72 8.54
C ASN A 88 8.11 10.35 7.97
N PHE A 89 8.78 10.33 6.80
CA PHE A 89 9.31 9.12 6.16
C PHE A 89 10.27 8.32 7.07
N ASN A 90 10.89 8.96 8.05
CA ASN A 90 11.74 8.31 9.06
C ASN A 90 10.97 7.37 10.01
N SER A 91 9.64 7.56 10.19
CA SER A 91 8.82 6.63 10.99
C SER A 91 8.47 5.34 10.24
N ILE A 92 8.61 5.33 8.91
CA ILE A 92 8.32 4.14 8.08
C ILE A 92 9.58 3.29 7.89
N SER A 93 10.77 3.80 8.22
CA SER A 93 12.03 3.03 8.19
C SER A 93 11.96 1.76 9.03
N GLY A 94 11.24 1.77 10.17
CA GLY A 94 11.02 0.58 10.98
C GLY A 94 10.15 -0.48 10.29
N VAL A 95 9.09 -0.06 9.59
CA VAL A 95 8.24 -0.96 8.78
C VAL A 95 9.03 -1.51 7.58
N SER A 96 9.82 -0.66 6.94
CA SER A 96 10.69 -1.04 5.82
C SER A 96 11.77 -2.03 6.26
N LEU A 97 12.36 -1.84 7.45
CA LEU A 97 13.32 -2.77 8.03
C LEU A 97 12.66 -4.12 8.34
N ALA A 98 11.47 -4.14 8.94
CA ALA A 98 10.73 -5.37 9.21
C ALA A 98 10.37 -6.12 7.91
N ALA A 99 9.96 -5.38 6.87
CA ALA A 99 9.71 -5.94 5.55
C ALA A 99 10.99 -6.52 4.92
N ALA A 100 12.13 -5.84 5.06
CA ALA A 100 13.42 -6.34 4.58
C ALA A 100 13.83 -7.63 5.31
N VAL A 101 13.65 -7.71 6.63
CA VAL A 101 13.93 -8.93 7.40
C VAL A 101 13.01 -10.08 6.96
N MET A 102 11.70 -9.82 6.83
CA MET A 102 10.73 -10.81 6.34
C MET A 102 11.04 -11.29 4.91
N SER A 103 11.68 -10.46 4.07
CA SER A 103 12.09 -10.86 2.72
C SER A 103 13.34 -11.74 2.68
N LEU A 104 14.13 -11.76 3.75
CA LEU A 104 15.34 -12.56 3.89
C LEU A 104 15.10 -13.92 4.59
N THR A 105 13.96 -14.06 5.27
CA THR A 105 13.51 -15.29 5.95
C THR A 105 12.47 -16.03 5.11
#